data_AF-A0A933JEY0-F1
#
_entry.id   AF-A0A933JEY0-F1
#
_cell.length_a   1.000
_cell.length_b   1.000
_cell.length_c   1.000
_cell.angle_alpha   90.00
_cell.angle_beta   90.00
_cell.angle_gamma   90.00
#
_symmetry.space_group_name_H-M   'P 1'
#
loop_
_entity.id
_entity.type
_entity.pdbx_description
1 polymer ?
#
loop_
_entity_poly.entity_id
_entity_poly.type
_entity_poly.pdbx_seq_one_letter_code
_entity_poly.pdbx_strand_id
1 'polypeptide(L)'
;MDFNVNVVLSIVATLVMFYCLYLVLSLKSSIPGGMVGKHWNFLTLLVVLFNIGYLTTPFFDQLPNEIIRLVASCIFLFGAVYVAVTIRLIFNIIRELTE
;
A
#
# COMPACT_ATOMS: atom_id res chain seq x y z
N MET A 1 9.33 10.93 29.95
CA MET A 1 9.30 10.66 28.49
C MET A 1 7.86 10.42 28.13
N ASP A 2 7.14 11.46 27.71
CA ASP A 2 5.79 11.29 27.18
C ASP A 2 5.91 10.49 25.89
N PHE A 3 5.62 9.20 25.98
CA PHE A 3 5.57 8.33 24.81
C PHE A 3 4.41 8.82 23.95
N ASN A 4 4.75 9.58 22.92
CA ASN A 4 3.77 10.13 22.01
C ASN A 4 3.29 8.97 21.13
N VAL A 5 2.17 8.35 21.54
CA VAL A 5 1.59 7.16 20.93
C VAL A 5 1.45 7.32 19.41
N ASN A 6 1.15 8.55 18.96
CA ASN A 6 1.06 8.90 17.54
C ASN A 6 2.39 8.74 16.78
N VAL A 7 3.50 9.11 17.40
CA VAL A 7 4.85 8.99 16.80
C VAL A 7 5.22 7.52 16.68
N VAL A 8 4.98 6.72 17.73
CA VAL A 8 5.23 5.27 17.70
C VAL A 8 4.39 4.61 16.61
N LEU A 9 3.11 4.94 16.53
CA LEU A 9 2.21 4.38 15.52
C LEU A 9 2.67 4.75 14.10
N SER A 10 3.11 5.99 13.89
CA SER A 10 3.61 6.46 12.59
C SER A 10 4.89 5.73 12.16
N ILE A 11 5.82 5.52 13.09
CA ILE A 11 7.06 4.76 12.85
C ILE A 11 6.72 3.31 12.49
N VAL A 12 5.88 2.65 13.29
CA VAL A 12 5.48 1.25 13.05
C VAL A 12 4.77 1.13 11.70
N ALA A 13 3.82 2.03 11.40
CA ALA A 13 3.11 2.01 10.14
C ALA A 13 4.05 2.19 8.94
N THR A 14 5.02 3.10 9.05
CA THR A 14 6.04 3.31 8.01
C THR A 14 6.89 2.05 7.79
N LEU A 15 7.33 1.39 8.87
CA LEU A 15 8.10 0.14 8.79
C LEU A 15 7.29 -1.00 8.14
N VAL A 16 6.03 -1.17 8.53
CA VAL A 16 5.12 -2.15 7.91
C VAL A 16 4.96 -1.84 6.42
N MET A 17 4.81 -0.58 6.04
CA MET A 17 4.65 -0.20 4.64
C MET A 17 5.91 -0.44 3.80
N PHE A 18 7.10 -0.27 4.38
CA PHE A 18 8.36 -0.70 3.75
C PHE A 18 8.44 -2.21 3.59
N TYR A 19 7.99 -2.97 4.58
CA TYR A 19 7.91 -4.43 4.46
C TYR A 19 6.94 -4.85 3.34
N CYS A 20 5.78 -4.21 3.22
CA CYS A 20 4.85 -4.44 2.11
C CYS A 20 5.48 -4.15 0.74
N LEU A 21 6.26 -3.06 0.63
CA LEU A 21 6.99 -2.72 -0.59
C LEU A 21 8.04 -3.79 -0.93
N TYR A 22 8.82 -4.22 0.05
CA TYR A 22 9.76 -5.32 -0.14
C TYR A 22 9.05 -6.61 -0.59
N LEU A 23 7.92 -6.94 0.04
CA LEU A 23 7.14 -8.14 -0.27
C LEU A 23 6.60 -8.10 -1.71
N VAL A 24 5.97 -7.00 -2.14
CA VAL A 24 5.41 -6.92 -3.51
C VAL A 24 6.49 -7.00 -4.59
N LEU A 25 7.68 -6.46 -4.31
CA LEU A 25 8.82 -6.49 -5.23
C LEU A 25 9.49 -7.87 -5.27
N SER A 26 9.69 -8.51 -4.11
CA SER A 26 10.30 -9.85 -4.02
C SER A 26 9.40 -10.94 -4.58
N LEU A 27 8.09 -10.86 -4.38
CA LEU A 27 7.14 -11.82 -4.94
C LEU A 27 6.91 -11.62 -6.44
N LYS A 28 7.32 -10.50 -7.03
CA LYS A 28 7.11 -10.21 -8.46
C LYS A 28 7.68 -11.30 -9.38
N SER A 29 8.81 -11.91 -9.03
CA SER A 29 9.42 -12.99 -9.81
C SER A 29 8.68 -14.33 -9.70
N SER A 30 7.89 -14.51 -8.64
CA SER A 30 7.16 -15.75 -8.36
C SER A 30 5.74 -15.74 -8.91
N ILE A 31 5.27 -14.60 -9.42
CA ILE A 31 3.92 -14.47 -9.97
C ILE A 31 3.92 -14.95 -11.42
N PRO A 32 3.02 -15.88 -11.80
CA PRO A 32 2.90 -16.35 -13.17
C PRO A 32 2.64 -15.18 -14.14
N GLY A 33 3.32 -15.22 -15.28
CA GLY A 33 3.18 -14.22 -16.34
C GLY A 33 1.76 -14.19 -16.92
N GLY A 34 1.39 -13.10 -17.59
CA GLY A 34 0.09 -12.94 -18.24
C GLY A 34 -0.81 -11.92 -17.57
N MET A 35 -2.11 -12.23 -17.45
CA MET A 35 -3.12 -11.29 -16.93
C MET A 35 -2.92 -10.99 -15.44
N VAL A 36 -2.45 -11.97 -14.66
CA VAL A 36 -2.10 -11.83 -13.23
C VAL A 36 -0.91 -10.88 -13.05
N GLY A 37 0.14 -11.01 -13.87
CA GLY A 37 1.31 -10.12 -13.83
C GLY A 37 0.98 -8.64 -14.12
N LYS A 38 0.02 -8.34 -15.01
CA LYS A 38 -0.43 -6.96 -15.27
C LYS A 38 -1.08 -6.32 -14.04
N HIS A 39 -1.97 -7.06 -13.36
CA HIS A 39 -2.59 -6.60 -12.12
C HIS A 39 -1.57 -6.46 -10.99
N TRP A 40 -0.57 -7.35 -10.93
CA TRP A 40 0.53 -7.26 -9.96
C TRP A 40 1.37 -6.00 -10.13
N ASN A 41 1.68 -5.59 -11.36
CA ASN A 41 2.42 -4.36 -11.60
C ASN A 41 1.63 -3.12 -11.16
N PHE A 42 0.31 -3.14 -11.35
CA PHE A 42 -0.56 -2.07 -10.86
C PHE A 42 -0.65 -2.04 -9.33
N LEU A 43 -0.74 -3.20 -8.66
CA LEU A 43 -0.65 -3.29 -7.20
C LEU A 43 0.69 -2.75 -6.68
N THR A 44 1.80 -3.11 -7.35
CA THR A 44 3.14 -2.61 -7.01
C THR A 44 3.18 -1.09 -7.04
N LEU A 45 2.60 -0.47 -8.08
CA LEU A 45 2.51 0.98 -8.19
C LEU A 45 1.71 1.61 -7.05
N LEU A 46 0.57 1.02 -6.67
CA LEU A 46 -0.24 1.49 -5.53
C LEU A 46 0.52 1.36 -4.20
N VAL A 47 1.25 0.26 -4.00
CA VAL A 47 2.09 0.04 -2.81
C VAL A 47 3.21 1.09 -2.73
N VAL A 48 3.85 1.44 -3.85
CA VAL A 48 4.83 2.54 -3.89
C VAL A 48 4.18 3.87 -3.52
N LEU A 49 2.99 4.17 -4.07
CA LEU A 49 2.24 5.39 -3.74
C LEU A 49 1.92 5.48 -2.24
N PHE A 50 1.45 4.38 -1.64
CA PHE A 50 1.21 4.36 -0.19
C PHE A 50 2.49 4.53 0.61
N ASN A 51 3.59 3.92 0.19
CA ASN A 51 4.86 4.06 0.89
C ASN A 51 5.31 5.54 0.96
N ILE A 52 5.17 6.27 -0.15
CA ILE A 52 5.40 7.72 -0.17
C ILE A 52 4.45 8.45 0.79
N GLY A 53 3.16 8.08 0.79
CA GLY A 53 2.19 8.65 1.74
C GLY A 53 2.57 8.40 3.21
N TYR A 54 2.97 7.17 3.56
CA TYR A 54 3.36 6.83 4.93
C TYR A 54 4.65 7.54 5.36
N LEU A 55 5.60 7.76 4.45
CA LEU A 55 6.80 8.56 4.72
C LEU A 55 6.50 10.01 5.12
N THR A 56 5.35 10.54 4.70
CA THR A 56 4.92 11.89 5.08
C THR A 56 4.27 11.96 6.46
N THR A 57 3.84 10.83 7.04
CA THR A 57 3.13 10.78 8.34
C THR A 57 3.89 11.42 9.51
N PRO A 58 5.23 11.29 9.66
CA PRO A 58 5.96 11.96 10.73
C PRO A 58 5.97 13.49 10.61
N PHE A 59 5.67 14.03 9.42
CA PHE A 59 5.64 15.46 9.14
C PHE A 59 4.22 16.06 9.20
N PHE A 60 3.20 15.26 9.52
CA PHE A 60 1.80 15.73 9.54
C PHE A 60 1.57 16.83 10.55
N ASP A 61 2.26 16.84 11.69
CA ASP A 61 2.16 17.89 12.71
C ASP A 61 2.58 19.28 12.20
N GLN A 62 3.35 19.32 11.09
CA GLN A 62 3.84 20.56 10.48
C GLN A 62 3.00 21.01 9.28
N LEU A 63 2.04 20.19 8.83
CA LEU A 63 1.23 20.45 7.64
C LEU A 63 -0.13 21.08 7.99
N PRO A 64 -0.67 21.96 7.11
CA PRO A 64 -2.03 22.45 7.26
C PRO A 64 -3.06 21.31 7.23
N ASN A 65 -4.09 21.41 8.08
CA ASN A 65 -5.17 20.41 8.18
C ASN A 65 -5.87 20.10 6.84
N GLU A 66 -5.96 21.08 5.93
CA GLU A 66 -6.54 20.89 4.60
C GLU A 66 -5.71 19.91 3.74
N ILE A 67 -4.38 20.01 3.80
CA ILE A 67 -3.47 19.13 3.06
C ILE A 67 -3.56 17.70 3.63
N ILE A 68 -3.58 17.57 4.96
CA ILE A 68 -3.72 16.26 5.62
C ILE A 68 -5.01 15.57 5.19
N ARG A 69 -6.13 16.32 5.15
CA ARG A 69 -7.42 15.78 4.69
C ARG A 69 -7.38 15.36 3.23
N LEU A 70 -6.79 16.16 2.35
CA LEU A 70 -6.63 15.82 0.95
C LEU A 70 -5.80 14.53 0.77
N VAL A 71 -4.66 14.43 1.45
CA VAL A 71 -3.80 13.23 1.42
C VAL A 71 -4.55 12.02 1.95
N ALA A 72 -5.25 12.14 3.07
CA ALA A 72 -6.06 11.06 3.62
C ALA A 72 -7.17 10.60 2.65
N SER A 73 -7.88 11.53 2.00
CA SER A 73 -8.89 11.20 1.00
C SER A 73 -8.29 10.49 -0.22
N CYS A 74 -7.12 10.92 -0.70
CA CYS A 74 -6.39 10.23 -1.75
C CYS A 74 -6.00 8.81 -1.33
N ILE A 75 -5.45 8.64 -0.11
CA ILE A 75 -5.09 7.32 0.44
C ILE A 75 -6.31 6.42 0.53
N PHE A 76 -7.46 6.92 0.99
CA PHE A 76 -8.70 6.12 1.04
C PHE A 76 -9.18 5.71 -0.35
N LEU A 77 -9.16 6.63 -1.33
CA LEU A 77 -9.56 6.33 -2.70
C LEU A 77 -8.65 5.27 -3.32
N PHE A 78 -7.33 5.47 -3.28
CA PHE A 78 -6.37 4.49 -3.78
C PHE A 78 -6.45 3.18 -2.98
N GLY A 79 -6.80 3.24 -1.69
CA GLY A 79 -6.99 2.07 -0.83
C GLY A 79 -8.14 1.20 -1.31
N ALA A 80 -9.28 1.82 -1.64
CA ALA A 80 -10.41 1.11 -2.23
C ALA A 80 -10.04 0.46 -3.57
N VAL A 81 -9.28 1.16 -4.42
CA VAL A 81 -8.78 0.61 -5.69
C VAL A 81 -7.84 -0.57 -5.45
N TYR A 82 -6.91 -0.45 -4.50
CA TYR A 82 -5.99 -1.52 -4.12
C TYR A 82 -6.73 -2.78 -3.70
N VAL A 83 -7.74 -2.65 -2.84
CA VAL A 83 -8.56 -3.77 -2.37
C VAL A 83 -9.29 -4.43 -3.56
N ALA A 84 -9.93 -3.63 -4.43
CA ALA A 84 -10.63 -4.16 -5.60
C ALA A 84 -9.71 -4.96 -6.54
N VAL A 85 -8.50 -4.44 -6.79
CA VAL A 85 -7.50 -5.12 -7.63
C VAL A 85 -6.99 -6.39 -6.95
N THR A 86 -6.76 -6.34 -5.64
CA THR A 86 -6.29 -7.50 -4.86
C THR A 86 -7.30 -8.63 -4.89
N ILE A 87 -8.60 -8.33 -4.69
CA ILE A 87 -9.68 -9.33 -4.76
C ILE A 87 -9.72 -9.98 -6.15
N ARG A 88 -9.65 -9.18 -7.23
CA ARG A 88 -9.61 -9.71 -8.61
C ARG A 88 -8.39 -10.59 -8.86
N LEU A 89 -7.23 -10.20 -8.33
CA LEU A 89 -6.01 -10.95 -8.49
C LEU A 89 -6.09 -12.30 -7.77
N ILE A 90 -6.55 -12.32 -6.52
CA ILE A 90 -6.78 -13.55 -5.76
C ILE A 90 -7.78 -14.46 -6.48
N PHE A 91 -8.90 -13.91 -6.97
CA PHE A 91 -9.89 -14.67 -7.73
C PHE A 91 -9.29 -15.32 -8.99
N ASN A 92 -8.50 -14.56 -9.75
CA ASN A 92 -7.84 -15.09 -10.94
C ASN A 92 -6.84 -16.21 -10.60
N ILE A 93 -6.06 -16.05 -9.53
CA ILE A 93 -5.12 -17.10 -9.07
C ILE A 93 -5.86 -18.36 -8.66
N ILE A 94 -6.94 -18.25 -7.87
CA ILE A 94 -7.74 -19.42 -7.46
C ILE A 94 -8.29 -20.15 -8.69
N ARG A 95 -8.78 -19.39 -9.68
CA ARG A 95 -9.30 -19.97 -10.93
C ARG A 95 -8.20 -20.71 -11.71
N GLU A 96 -7.02 -20.11 -11.87
CA GLU A 96 -5.88 -20.73 -12.56
C GLU A 96 -5.35 -21.98 -11.85
N LEU A 97 -5.51 -22.09 -10.53
CA LEU A 97 -5.11 -23.29 -9.75
C LEU A 97 -6.18 -24.39 -9.72
N THR A 98 -7.42 -24.07 -10.06
CA THR A 98 -8.56 -25.01 -10.02
C THR A 98 -8.83 -25.65 -11.39
N GLU A 99 -8.44 -24.97 -12.48
CA GLU A 99 -8.42 -25.51 -13.85
C GLU A 99 -7.18 -26.38 -14.10
#